data_AF-A0A7C3DMS1-F1
#
_entry.id   AF-A0A7C3DMS1-F1
#
_cell.length_a   1.000
_cell.length_b   1.000
_cell.length_c   1.000
_cell.angle_alpha   90.00
_cell.angle_beta   90.00
_cell.angle_gamma   90.00
#
_symmetry.space_group_name_H-M   'P 1'
#
loop_
_entity.id
_entity.type
_entity.pdbx_description
1 polymer ?
#
loop_
_entity_poly.entity_id
_entity_poly.type
_entity_poly.pdbx_seq_one_letter_code
_entity_poly.pdbx_strand_id
1 'polypeptide(L)' 'MDDLLERLGNHLVWRIGKAEGEEVLIVRVGLASAAPEFGHLARLRNVTDEEIEQLAQSGQLRVEWVN' A
#
# COMPACT_ATOMS: atom_id res chain seq x y z
N MET A 1 21.08 9.12 6.98
CA MET A 1 20.20 8.08 6.41
C MET A 1 18.77 8.59 6.35
N ASP A 2 18.34 9.39 7.34
CA ASP A 2 17.02 10.02 7.40
C ASP A 2 16.69 10.96 6.22
N ASP A 3 17.67 11.74 5.75
CA ASP A 3 17.47 12.67 4.60
C ASP A 3 17.07 11.95 3.31
N LEU A 4 17.58 10.73 3.07
CA LEU A 4 17.24 9.98 1.86
C LEU A 4 15.80 9.45 1.93
N LEU A 5 15.35 8.98 3.10
CA LEU A 5 14.00 8.45 3.29
C LEU A 5 12.94 9.57 3.26
N GLU A 6 13.22 10.74 3.84
CA GLU A 6 12.34 11.91 3.72
C GLU A 6 12.25 12.38 2.26
N ARG A 7 13.39 12.44 1.56
CA ARG A 7 13.41 12.81 0.15
C ARG A 7 12.69 11.80 -0.74
N LEU A 8 12.78 10.50 -0.43
CA LEU A 8 12.03 9.46 -1.13
C LEU A 8 10.54 9.53 -0.78
N GLY A 9 10.17 9.81 0.48
CA GLY A 9 8.79 9.98 0.92
C GLY A 9 8.02 11.03 0.09
N ASN A 10 8.70 12.10 -0.35
CA ASN A 10 8.12 13.12 -1.23
C ASN A 10 7.86 12.64 -2.67
N HIS A 11 8.39 11.48 -3.06
CA HIS A 11 8.30 10.92 -4.42
C HIS A 11 7.65 9.54 -4.45
N LEU A 12 7.09 9.07 -3.33
CA LEU A 12 6.41 7.79 -3.25
C LEU A 12 4.89 7.98 -3.20
N VAL A 13 4.19 7.11 -3.94
CA VAL A 13 2.74 6.98 -3.89
C VAL A 13 2.42 5.74 -3.08
N TRP A 14 1.50 5.90 -2.14
CA TRP A 14 1.02 4.82 -1.27
C TRP A 14 -0.47 4.60 -1.50
N ARG A 15 -0.87 3.33 -1.64
CA ARG A 15 -2.27 2.92 -1.65
C ARG A 15 -2.45 1.75 -0.71
N ILE A 16 -3.38 1.87 0.22
CA ILE A 16 -3.64 0.88 1.26
C ILE A 16 -5.11 0.49 1.17
N GLY A 17 -5.38 -0.81 1.31
CA GLY A 17 -6.74 -1.32 1.37
C GLY A 17 -6.76 -2.85 1.43
N LYS A 18 -7.95 -3.41 1.59
CA LYS A 18 -8.14 -4.85 1.73
C LYS A 18 -8.32 -5.49 0.35
N ALA A 19 -7.70 -6.65 0.13
CA ALA A 19 -7.89 -7.42 -1.08
C ALA A 19 -9.38 -7.80 -1.28
N GLU A 20 -9.80 -7.88 -2.54
CA GLU A 20 -11.12 -8.39 -2.89
C GLU A 20 -11.08 -9.92 -2.86
N GLY A 21 -11.94 -10.54 -2.05
CA GLY A 21 -12.01 -12.01 -1.91
C GLY A 21 -10.97 -12.64 -0.98
N GLU A 22 -10.04 -11.86 -0.43
CA GLU A 22 -9.04 -12.33 0.55
C GLU A 22 -9.05 -11.48 1.82
N GLU A 23 -8.81 -12.12 2.97
CA GLU A 23 -8.63 -11.45 4.26
C GLU A 23 -7.17 -11.02 4.43
N VAL A 24 -6.71 -10.14 3.54
CA VAL A 24 -5.33 -9.64 3.48
C VAL A 24 -5.32 -8.14 3.25
N LEU A 25 -4.55 -7.42 4.06
CA LEU A 25 -4.24 -6.00 3.87
C LEU A 25 -3.15 -5.85 2.80
N ILE A 26 -3.43 -5.06 1.77
CA ILE A 26 -2.48 -4.75 0.72
C ILE A 26 -1.95 -3.34 0.90
N VAL A 27 -0.62 -3.20 0.89
CA VAL A 27 0.09 -1.92 0.86
C VAL A 27 0.86 -1.84 -0.45
N ARG A 28 0.39 -1.00 -1.38
CA ARG A 28 1.09 -0.70 -2.62
C ARG A 28 1.93 0.55 -2.46
N VAL A 29 3.19 0.45 -2.87
CA VAL A 29 4.16 1.54 -2.86
C VAL A 29 4.87 1.59 -4.20
N GLY A 30 5.11 2.79 -4.72
CA GLY A 30 5.82 3.00 -5.99
C GLY A 30 6.23 4.45 -6.15
N LEU A 31 7.07 4.74 -7.15
CA LEU A 31 7.48 6.11 -7.46
C LEU A 31 6.28 6.93 -7.98
N ALA A 32 6.30 8.25 -7.79
CA ALA A 32 5.29 9.15 -8.32
C ALA A 32 5.15 9.07 -9.86
N SER A 33 6.23 8.72 -10.56
CA SER A 33 6.20 8.44 -12.01
C SER A 33 5.33 7.24 -12.37
N ALA A 34 5.14 6.29 -11.46
CA ALA A 34 4.31 5.10 -11.62
C ALA A 34 2.84 5.34 -11.25
N ALA A 35 2.44 6.56 -10.90
CA ALA A 35 1.07 6.88 -10.45
C ALA A 35 -0.05 6.34 -11.37
N PRO A 36 0.07 6.38 -12.72
CA PRO A 36 -0.94 5.80 -13.61
C PRO A 36 -1.14 4.29 -13.41
N GLU A 37 -0.07 3.54 -13.11
CA GLU A 37 -0.11 2.08 -13.00
C GLU A 37 -0.94 1.58 -11.82
N PHE A 38 -1.05 2.37 -10.76
CA PHE A 38 -1.93 2.06 -9.64
C PHE A 38 -3.40 1.92 -10.07
N GLY A 39 -3.82 2.63 -11.12
CA GLY A 39 -5.18 2.57 -11.67
C GLY A 39 -5.46 1.30 -12.49
N HIS A 40 -4.42 0.62 -12.98
CA HIS A 40 -4.53 -0.63 -13.73
C HIS A 40 -4.60 -1.88 -12.82
N LEU A 41 -4.22 -1.74 -11.55
CA LEU A 41 -4.23 -2.85 -10.59
C LEU A 41 -5.63 -3.14 -10.05
N ALA A 42 -5.84 -4.37 -9.58
CA ALA A 42 -7.09 -4.79 -8.94
C ALA A 42 -7.47 -3.82 -7.80
N ARG A 43 -8.76 -3.48 -7.70
CA ARG A 43 -9.25 -2.54 -6.70
C ARG A 43 -9.08 -3.11 -5.30
N LEU A 44 -8.73 -2.22 -4.36
CA LEU A 44 -8.74 -2.53 -2.95
C LEU A 44 -10.04 -2.01 -2.34
N ARG A 45 -10.60 -2.78 -1.41
CA ARG A 45 -11.72 -2.31 -0.60
C ARG A 45 -11.21 -1.35 0.46
N ASN A 46 -12.04 -0.35 0.80
CA ASN A 46 -11.80 0.49 1.97
C ASN A 46 -11.73 -0.40 3.21
N VAL A 47 -10.87 -0.02 4.14
CA VAL A 47 -10.59 -0.75 5.37
C VAL A 47 -10.53 0.27 6.50
N THR A 48 -11.03 -0.09 7.68
CA THR A 48 -10.97 0.78 8.86
C THR A 48 -9.58 0.72 9.51
N ASP A 49 -9.22 1.74 10.28
CA ASP A 49 -7.94 1.76 11.01
C ASP A 49 -7.82 0.57 11.98
N GLU A 50 -8.92 0.16 12.62
CA GLU A 50 -8.97 -1.01 13.48
C GLU A 50 -8.69 -2.31 12.71
N GLU A 51 -9.31 -2.49 11.54
CA GLU A 51 -9.03 -3.65 10.67
C GLU A 51 -7.59 -3.62 10.13
N ILE A 52 -7.04 -2.44 9.82
CA ILE A 52 -5.64 -2.30 9.41
C ILE A 52 -4.73 -2.83 10.52
N GLU A 53 -4.94 -2.39 11.75
CA GLU A 53 -4.15 -2.80 12.91
C GLU A 53 -4.27 -4.32 13.13
N GLN A 54 -5.48 -4.87 13.11
CA GLN A 54 -5.72 -6.30 13.29
C GLN A 54 -5.02 -7.15 12.22
N LEU A 55 -5.16 -6.80 10.93
CA LEU A 55 -4.56 -7.55 9.81
C LEU A 55 -3.04 -7.43 9.81
N ALA A 56 -2.49 -6.26 10.20
CA ALA A 56 -1.06 -6.08 10.33
C ALA A 56 -0.48 -6.92 11.49
N GLN A 57 -1.15 -6.92 12.65
CA GLN A 57 -0.73 -7.70 13.82
C GLN A 57 -0.84 -9.21 13.59
N SER A 58 -1.83 -9.66 12.82
CA SER A 58 -2.01 -11.07 12.45
C SER A 58 -1.05 -11.55 11.35
N GLY A 59 -0.24 -10.65 10.77
CA GLY A 59 0.65 -10.97 9.66
C GLY A 59 -0.06 -11.14 8.31
N GLN A 60 -1.36 -10.82 8.23
CA GLN A 60 -2.15 -10.84 6.99
C GLN A 60 -1.94 -9.55 6.20
N LEU A 61 -0.67 -9.25 5.90
CA LEU A 61 -0.25 -8.06 5.19
C LEU A 61 0.66 -8.43 4.02
N ARG A 62 0.42 -7.83 2.85
CA ARG A 62 1.29 -7.94 1.67
C ARG A 62 1.70 -6.56 1.19
N VAL A 63 3.01 -6.37 1.04
CA VAL A 63 3.58 -5.17 0.42
C VAL A 63 3.84 -5.46 -1.05
N GLU A 64 3.35 -4.59 -1.92
CA GLU A 64 3.48 -4.67 -3.37
C GLU A 64 4.25 -3.45 -3.89
N TRP A 65 5.33 -3.68 -4.63
CA TRP A 65 6.01 -2.62 -5.36
C TRP A 65 5.34 -2.38 -6.73
N VAL A 66 5.04 -1.13 -7.05
CA VAL A 66 4.45 -0.69 -8.32
C VAL A 66 5.53 0.03 -9.13
N ASN A 67 5.80 -0.47 -10.34
CA ASN A 67 6.79 0.06 -11.27
C ASN A 67 6.21 1.12 -12.20
#